data_AF-A0A7S2GD82-F1
#
_entry.id   AF-A0A7S2GD82-F1
#
_cell.length_a   1.000
_cell.length_b   1.000
_cell.length_c   1.000
_cell.angle_alpha   90.00
_cell.angle_beta   90.00
_cell.angle_gamma   90.00
#
_symmetry.space_group_name_H-M   'P 1'
#
loop_
_entity.id
_entity.type
_entity.pdbx_description
1 polymer ?
#
loop_
_entity_poly.entity_id
_entity_poly.type
_entity_poly.pdbx_seq_one_letter_code
_entity_poly.pdbx_strand_id
1 'polypeptide(L)'
;EAEEKKEEPKKYEGPPRKGGLLTTPLTLREKELLKIRKKMREIEQLEQKEAEGEVLAPNQRAKVDKKDALAKDLEEWETAVEDFTVFVKGEIREVLNPLMGVKVALPGHDKPLLLPAALMNPPVYSDKFLTIREKKREGQKIQVRVLRDNAQVTELTLEDEEVRVPEIEGIMGEFEAIREEDEKKHEELKSTGTWSKDWHEGKVSAVKNFGVFCWVWNCREVLVRNDSILPSLMAWDPDRQEQGPDRYAIVAGATVRLKLKWLPANAKYEAKVIGSMVDHDSG
;
A
#
# COMPACT_ATOMS: atom_id res chain seq x y z
N GLU A 1 -19.32 -9.12 -34.51
CA GLU A 1 -18.41 -8.93 -33.36
C GLU A 1 -17.66 -7.62 -33.59
N ALA A 2 -17.77 -6.67 -32.66
CA ALA A 2 -16.98 -5.46 -32.69
C ALA A 2 -15.74 -5.71 -31.82
N GLU A 3 -14.58 -5.79 -32.47
CA GLU A 3 -13.27 -5.85 -31.81
C GLU A 3 -13.03 -4.53 -31.08
N GLU A 4 -13.08 -4.59 -29.76
CA GLU A 4 -12.80 -3.48 -28.86
C GLU A 4 -11.29 -3.17 -28.97
N LYS A 5 -10.95 -2.15 -29.76
CA LYS A 5 -9.58 -1.63 -29.83
C LYS A 5 -9.17 -1.18 -28.42
N LYS A 6 -8.27 -1.95 -27.80
CA LYS A 6 -7.53 -1.52 -26.61
C LYS A 6 -6.75 -0.25 -26.98
N GLU A 7 -7.27 0.89 -26.56
CA GLU A 7 -6.56 2.17 -26.68
C GLU A 7 -5.34 2.08 -25.75
N GLU A 8 -4.14 2.05 -26.34
CA GLU A 8 -2.90 2.02 -25.58
C GLU A 8 -2.81 3.29 -24.70
N PRO A 9 -2.49 3.15 -23.40
CA PRO A 9 -2.45 4.29 -22.50
C PRO A 9 -1.40 5.30 -23.00
N LYS A 10 -1.83 6.54 -23.27
CA LYS A 10 -0.95 7.62 -23.72
C LYS A 10 0.13 7.88 -22.67
N LYS A 11 1.39 7.82 -23.10
CA LYS A 11 2.56 8.17 -22.29
C LYS A 11 2.40 9.57 -21.71
N TYR A 12 2.66 9.73 -20.42
CA TYR A 12 2.66 11.04 -19.78
C TYR A 12 3.77 11.94 -20.35
N GLU A 13 3.37 13.08 -20.91
CA GLU A 13 4.26 14.12 -21.46
C GLU A 13 4.26 15.39 -20.58
N GLY A 14 4.29 15.24 -19.25
CA GLY A 14 4.45 16.37 -18.34
C GLY A 14 5.89 16.52 -17.84
N PRO A 15 6.30 17.74 -17.41
CA PRO A 15 7.61 17.92 -16.78
C PRO A 15 7.71 17.04 -15.52
N PRO A 16 8.85 16.37 -15.26
CA PRO A 16 9.05 15.64 -14.02
C PRO A 16 8.85 16.60 -12.84
N ARG A 17 7.78 16.37 -12.08
CA ARG A 17 7.49 17.20 -10.90
C ARG A 17 8.57 16.96 -9.86
N LYS A 18 9.10 18.05 -9.28
CA LYS A 18 9.89 17.98 -8.05
C LYS A 18 9.02 17.31 -6.98
N GLY A 19 9.37 16.07 -6.63
CA GLY A 19 8.65 15.25 -5.65
C GLY A 19 7.74 14.16 -6.23
N GLY A 20 7.86 13.81 -7.52
CA GLY A 20 7.15 12.64 -8.07
C GLY A 20 7.50 11.36 -7.28
N LEU A 21 6.61 10.36 -7.32
CA LEU A 21 6.76 9.06 -6.64
C LEU A 21 8.14 8.39 -6.83
N LEU A 22 8.86 8.76 -7.91
CA LEU A 22 10.10 8.14 -8.38
C LEU A 22 11.38 8.99 -8.32
N THR A 23 11.37 10.20 -7.75
CA THR A 23 12.60 11.06 -7.81
C THR A 23 13.31 11.30 -6.49
N THR A 24 12.78 10.83 -5.37
CA THR A 24 13.43 10.93 -4.05
C THR A 24 12.95 9.81 -3.12
N PRO A 25 13.81 9.26 -2.25
CA PRO A 25 15.20 9.64 -1.99
C PRO A 25 16.19 9.10 -3.03
N LEU A 26 17.41 9.65 -3.02
CA LEU A 26 18.52 9.14 -3.84
C LEU A 26 18.80 7.67 -3.51
N THR A 27 19.03 6.86 -4.54
CA THR A 27 19.38 5.45 -4.42
C THR A 27 20.76 5.29 -3.79
N LEU A 28 21.09 4.09 -3.30
CA LEU A 28 22.44 3.79 -2.79
C LEU A 28 23.49 4.02 -3.88
N ARG A 29 23.22 3.57 -5.10
CA ARG A 29 24.06 3.80 -6.28
C ARG A 29 24.27 5.28 -6.55
N GLU A 30 23.21 6.08 -6.62
CA GLU A 30 23.30 7.53 -6.84
C GLU A 30 24.12 8.22 -5.74
N LYS A 31 23.94 7.81 -4.47
CA LYS A 31 24.71 8.34 -3.33
C LYS A 31 26.20 8.01 -3.44
N GLU A 32 26.56 6.78 -3.79
CA GLU A 32 27.96 6.37 -3.95
C GLU A 32 28.61 7.04 -5.16
N LEU A 33 27.90 7.13 -6.29
CA LEU A 33 28.37 7.88 -7.47
C LEU A 33 28.65 9.34 -7.15
N LEU A 34 27.79 10.02 -6.39
CA LEU A 34 28.04 11.41 -5.96
C LEU A 34 29.27 11.52 -5.06
N LYS A 35 29.47 10.58 -4.13
CA LYS A 35 30.65 10.55 -3.25
C LYS A 35 31.93 10.36 -4.06
N ILE A 36 31.95 9.41 -5.00
CA ILE A 36 33.13 9.11 -5.84
C ILE A 36 33.41 10.28 -6.78
N ARG A 37 32.40 10.81 -7.49
CA ARG A 37 32.55 11.98 -8.36
C ARG A 37 33.01 13.23 -7.62
N LYS A 38 32.64 13.40 -6.35
CA LYS A 38 33.17 14.48 -5.51
C LYS A 38 34.66 14.28 -5.22
N LYS A 39 35.08 13.05 -4.85
CA LYS A 39 36.49 12.73 -4.62
C LYS A 39 37.34 12.90 -5.88
N MET A 40 36.82 12.49 -7.05
CA MET A 40 37.51 12.68 -8.33
C MET A 40 37.72 14.17 -8.65
N ARG A 41 36.71 15.02 -8.44
CA ARG A 41 36.87 16.48 -8.59
C ARG A 41 37.88 17.09 -7.62
N GLU A 42 37.93 16.63 -6.37
CA GLU A 42 38.96 17.05 -5.42
C GLU A 42 40.36 16.64 -5.90
N ILE A 43 40.51 15.43 -6.47
CA ILE A 43 41.78 14.95 -7.01
C ILE A 43 42.20 15.76 -8.24
N GLU A 44 41.30 16.03 -9.18
CA GLU A 44 41.57 16.88 -10.36
C GLU A 44 42.08 18.27 -9.96
N GLN A 45 41.50 18.86 -8.91
CA GLN A 45 41.98 20.14 -8.37
C GLN A 45 43.38 20.04 -7.74
N LEU A 46 43.70 18.93 -7.08
CA LEU A 46 45.03 18.69 -6.52
C LEU A 46 46.07 18.47 -7.62
N GLU A 47 45.72 17.73 -8.68
CA GLU A 47 46.58 17.54 -9.85
C GLU A 47 46.82 18.87 -10.58
N GLN A 48 45.80 19.72 -10.70
CA GLN A 48 45.96 21.05 -11.27
C GLN A 48 46.92 21.92 -10.43
N LYS A 49 46.83 21.86 -9.09
CA LYS A 49 47.76 22.56 -8.18
C LYS A 49 49.19 22.04 -8.29
N GLU A 50 49.38 20.73 -8.39
CA GLU A 50 50.71 20.15 -8.63
C GLU A 50 51.27 20.57 -10.00
N ALA A 51 50.43 20.66 -11.03
CA ALA A 51 50.79 21.15 -12.36
C ALA A 51 51.13 22.66 -12.38
N GLU A 52 50.48 23.46 -11.53
CA GLU A 52 50.79 24.88 -11.31
C GLU A 52 52.06 25.09 -10.46
N GLY A 53 52.70 24.01 -10.00
CA GLY A 53 53.95 24.04 -9.24
C GLY A 53 53.79 24.13 -7.72
N GLU A 54 52.56 23.98 -7.19
CA GLU A 54 52.32 23.90 -5.75
C GLU A 54 52.76 22.54 -5.20
N VAL A 55 53.57 22.53 -4.13
CA VAL A 55 54.00 21.27 -3.51
C VAL A 55 52.87 20.72 -2.64
N LEU A 56 52.28 19.61 -3.07
CA LEU A 56 51.21 18.93 -2.33
C LEU A 56 51.72 18.35 -1.01
N ALA A 57 50.91 18.49 0.05
CA ALA A 57 51.18 17.86 1.34
C ALA A 57 51.05 16.32 1.25
N PRO A 58 51.72 15.55 2.13
CA PRO A 58 51.71 14.08 2.07
C PRO A 58 50.31 13.44 2.09
N ASN A 59 49.37 14.03 2.82
CA ASN A 59 47.97 13.61 2.87
C ASN A 59 47.19 13.90 1.56
N GLN A 60 47.59 14.92 0.80
CA GLN A 60 47.01 15.26 -0.51
C GLN A 60 47.56 14.33 -1.59
N ARG A 61 48.86 14.02 -1.57
CA ARG A 61 49.45 13.00 -2.46
C ARG A 61 48.79 11.64 -2.31
N ALA A 62 48.60 11.19 -1.07
CA ALA A 62 47.89 9.95 -0.78
C ALA A 62 46.41 9.92 -1.26
N LYS A 63 45.80 11.09 -1.56
CA LYS A 63 44.48 11.15 -2.23
C LYS A 63 44.62 10.97 -3.74
N VAL A 64 45.60 11.62 -4.36
CA VAL A 64 45.89 11.50 -5.81
C VAL A 64 46.25 10.05 -6.17
N ASP A 65 47.05 9.38 -5.33
CA ASP A 65 47.43 7.98 -5.54
C ASP A 65 46.23 7.00 -5.56
N LYS A 66 45.07 7.41 -5.02
CA LYS A 66 43.84 6.60 -5.01
C LYS A 66 42.96 6.82 -6.24
N LYS A 67 43.37 7.66 -7.19
CA LYS A 67 42.59 8.01 -8.40
C LYS A 67 42.19 6.78 -9.20
N ASP A 68 43.13 5.89 -9.49
CA ASP A 68 42.87 4.69 -10.31
C ASP A 68 41.87 3.75 -9.63
N ALA A 69 41.98 3.59 -8.30
CA ALA A 69 41.02 2.82 -7.53
C ALA A 69 39.63 3.46 -7.56
N LEU A 70 39.52 4.79 -7.39
CA LEU A 70 38.25 5.50 -7.47
C LEU A 70 37.63 5.50 -8.87
N ALA A 71 38.44 5.50 -9.93
CA ALA A 71 37.97 5.39 -11.31
C ALA A 71 37.37 4.00 -11.58
N LYS A 72 38.01 2.95 -11.06
CA LYS A 72 37.47 1.59 -11.12
C LYS A 72 36.16 1.47 -10.31
N ASP A 73 36.14 2.00 -9.08
CA ASP A 73 34.93 2.04 -8.27
C ASP A 73 33.80 2.80 -8.99
N LEU A 74 34.12 3.90 -9.69
CA LEU A 74 33.15 4.66 -10.47
C LEU A 74 32.52 3.78 -11.57
N GLU A 75 33.33 3.07 -12.35
CA GLU A 75 32.85 2.18 -13.41
C GLU A 75 31.99 1.03 -12.85
N GLU A 76 32.39 0.45 -11.72
CA GLU A 76 31.61 -0.58 -11.03
C GLU A 76 30.23 -0.06 -10.60
N TRP A 77 30.16 1.13 -9.99
CA TRP A 77 28.89 1.74 -9.61
C TRP A 77 28.08 2.25 -10.81
N GLU A 78 28.72 2.65 -11.91
CA GLU A 78 28.04 3.07 -13.14
C GLU A 78 27.44 1.90 -13.92
N THR A 79 27.89 0.67 -13.68
CA THR A 79 27.33 -0.54 -14.30
C THR A 79 26.43 -1.36 -13.38
N ALA A 80 26.43 -1.06 -12.07
CA ALA A 80 25.56 -1.69 -11.09
C ALA A 80 24.07 -1.53 -11.44
N VAL A 81 23.33 -2.64 -11.37
CA VAL A 81 21.87 -2.65 -11.49
C VAL A 81 21.27 -1.95 -10.26
N GLU A 82 20.25 -1.13 -10.46
CA GLU A 82 19.61 -0.44 -9.33
C GLU A 82 18.67 -1.39 -8.58
N ASP A 83 18.77 -1.42 -7.25
CA ASP A 83 17.97 -2.33 -6.42
C ASP A 83 16.46 -2.17 -6.67
N PHE A 84 16.03 -0.92 -6.91
CA PHE A 84 14.64 -0.62 -7.19
C PHE A 84 14.19 -1.06 -8.58
N THR A 85 15.03 -1.61 -9.47
CA THR A 85 14.59 -2.15 -10.77
C THR A 85 14.36 -3.67 -10.74
N VAL A 86 14.77 -4.34 -9.65
CA VAL A 86 14.77 -5.80 -9.54
C VAL A 86 13.49 -6.31 -8.87
N PHE A 87 12.87 -7.33 -9.47
CA PHE A 87 11.75 -8.05 -8.86
C PHE A 87 12.25 -9.08 -7.85
N VAL A 88 11.69 -9.00 -6.65
CA VAL A 88 11.94 -9.91 -5.53
C VAL A 88 10.66 -10.69 -5.23
N LYS A 89 10.81 -11.96 -4.86
CA LYS A 89 9.68 -12.80 -4.42
C LYS A 89 9.37 -12.48 -2.96
N GLY A 90 8.12 -12.11 -2.70
CA GLY A 90 7.56 -11.85 -1.37
C GLY A 90 6.36 -12.72 -1.05
N GLU A 91 5.83 -12.51 0.16
CA GLU A 91 4.62 -13.15 0.67
C GLU A 91 3.68 -12.11 1.25
N ILE A 92 2.41 -12.17 0.89
CA ILE A 92 1.38 -11.28 1.43
C ILE A 92 1.11 -11.68 2.89
N ARG A 93 1.38 -10.76 3.81
CA ARG A 93 1.16 -10.97 5.25
C ARG A 93 -0.21 -10.52 5.72
N GLU A 94 -0.72 -9.44 5.14
CA GLU A 94 -1.95 -8.81 5.60
C GLU A 94 -2.65 -8.16 4.43
N VAL A 95 -3.96 -8.35 4.33
CA VAL A 95 -4.84 -7.53 3.50
C VAL A 95 -5.39 -6.41 4.38
N LEU A 96 -5.13 -5.15 4.01
CA LEU A 96 -5.45 -4.01 4.89
C LEU A 96 -6.95 -3.86 5.14
N ASN A 97 -7.31 -3.38 6.33
CA ASN A 97 -8.65 -2.93 6.68
C ASN A 97 -8.58 -1.55 7.35
N PRO A 98 -8.71 -0.44 6.60
CA PRO A 98 -9.39 -0.34 5.30
C PRO A 98 -8.66 -0.92 4.07
N LEU A 99 -9.42 -1.38 3.07
CA LEU A 99 -8.93 -1.99 1.82
C LEU A 99 -8.27 -0.96 0.89
N MET A 100 -7.02 -0.62 1.17
CA MET A 100 -6.21 0.31 0.38
C MET A 100 -5.01 -0.36 -0.29
N GLY A 101 -4.77 -1.62 0.05
CA GLY A 101 -3.61 -2.36 -0.41
C GLY A 101 -3.36 -3.59 0.44
N VAL A 102 -2.13 -4.10 0.34
CA VAL A 102 -1.68 -5.25 1.12
C VAL A 102 -0.29 -5.01 1.70
N LYS A 103 0.06 -5.73 2.76
CA LYS A 103 1.41 -5.76 3.30
C LYS A 103 2.16 -6.97 2.78
N VAL A 104 3.34 -6.76 2.22
CA VAL A 104 4.19 -7.79 1.62
C VAL A 104 5.46 -7.95 2.46
N ALA A 105 5.69 -9.15 2.97
CA ALA A 105 6.97 -9.52 3.58
C ALA A 105 7.98 -9.86 2.48
N LEU A 106 9.18 -9.30 2.59
CA LEU A 106 10.30 -9.53 1.69
C LEU A 106 11.53 -10.03 2.45
N PRO A 107 12.36 -10.89 1.83
CA PRO A 107 13.66 -11.24 2.38
C PRO A 107 14.52 -9.99 2.59
N GLY A 108 15.20 -9.89 3.72
CA GLY A 108 16.07 -8.73 4.05
C GLY A 108 15.33 -7.51 4.61
N HIS A 109 14.01 -7.57 4.76
CA HIS A 109 13.22 -6.53 5.41
C HIS A 109 12.60 -7.04 6.71
N ASP A 110 12.85 -6.34 7.81
CA ASP A 110 12.30 -6.70 9.12
C ASP A 110 10.78 -6.49 9.20
N LYS A 111 10.26 -5.52 8.44
CA LYS A 111 8.85 -5.15 8.42
C LYS A 111 8.23 -5.35 7.04
N PRO A 112 6.98 -5.84 6.96
CA PRO A 112 6.25 -5.88 5.70
C PRO A 112 6.11 -4.49 5.07
N LEU A 113 6.39 -4.40 3.78
CA LEU A 113 6.24 -3.18 2.99
C LEU A 113 4.83 -3.06 2.43
N LEU A 114 4.39 -1.83 2.14
CA LEU A 114 3.06 -1.57 1.60
C LEU A 114 3.06 -1.78 0.08
N LEU A 115 2.11 -2.56 -0.43
CA LEU A 115 1.70 -2.57 -1.84
C LEU A 115 0.36 -1.83 -1.96
N PRO A 116 0.37 -0.53 -2.33
CA PRO A 116 -0.85 0.25 -2.56
C PRO A 116 -1.66 -0.30 -3.74
N ALA A 117 -2.98 -0.12 -3.70
CA ALA A 117 -3.90 -0.47 -4.78
C ALA A 117 -3.48 0.09 -6.15
N ALA A 118 -2.97 1.33 -6.18
CA ALA A 118 -2.49 2.00 -7.37
C ALA A 118 -1.24 1.36 -8.01
N LEU A 119 -0.44 0.64 -7.21
CA LEU A 119 0.82 0.02 -7.64
C LEU A 119 0.68 -1.50 -7.86
N MET A 120 -0.55 -2.02 -7.84
CA MET A 120 -0.84 -3.40 -8.23
C MET A 120 -0.83 -3.57 -9.75
N ASN A 121 -0.77 -4.82 -10.22
CA ASN A 121 -0.87 -5.13 -11.64
C ASN A 121 -2.05 -6.09 -11.93
N PRO A 122 -3.14 -5.62 -12.58
CA PRO A 122 -3.42 -4.22 -12.91
C PRO A 122 -3.74 -3.38 -11.66
N PRO A 123 -3.56 -2.04 -11.70
CA PRO A 123 -3.99 -1.14 -10.64
C PRO A 123 -5.46 -1.32 -10.30
N VAL A 124 -5.77 -1.17 -9.01
CA VAL A 124 -7.13 -1.26 -8.51
C VAL A 124 -7.63 0.14 -8.21
N TYR A 125 -8.74 0.52 -8.86
CA TYR A 125 -9.42 1.80 -8.66
C TYR A 125 -10.29 1.77 -7.40
N SER A 126 -10.59 2.97 -6.88
CA SER A 126 -11.36 3.17 -5.65
C SER A 126 -12.77 2.56 -5.70
N ASP A 127 -13.43 2.56 -6.87
CA ASP A 127 -14.74 1.94 -7.11
C ASP A 127 -14.73 0.40 -7.08
N LYS A 128 -13.55 -0.20 -7.26
CA LYS A 128 -13.32 -1.65 -7.35
C LYS A 128 -12.38 -2.17 -6.26
N PHE A 129 -12.32 -1.49 -5.12
CA PHE A 129 -11.46 -1.85 -3.98
C PHE A 129 -11.60 -3.32 -3.53
N LEU A 130 -12.78 -3.92 -3.68
CA LEU A 130 -13.03 -5.32 -3.36
C LEU A 130 -12.16 -6.30 -4.15
N THR A 131 -11.74 -5.92 -5.36
CA THR A 131 -10.88 -6.75 -6.21
C THR A 131 -9.50 -6.99 -5.59
N ILE A 132 -9.07 -6.15 -4.63
CA ILE A 132 -7.86 -6.38 -3.84
C ILE A 132 -7.97 -7.74 -3.12
N ARG A 133 -9.07 -7.97 -2.39
CA ARG A 133 -9.27 -9.19 -1.60
C ARG A 133 -9.55 -10.42 -2.47
N GLU A 134 -10.15 -10.21 -3.64
CA GLU A 134 -10.39 -11.28 -4.61
C GLU A 134 -9.08 -11.82 -5.18
N LYS A 135 -8.15 -10.91 -5.51
CA LYS A 135 -6.88 -11.23 -6.17
C LYS A 135 -5.73 -11.52 -5.21
N LYS A 136 -5.78 -10.95 -4.00
CA LYS A 136 -4.70 -11.00 -3.01
C LYS A 136 -5.20 -11.66 -1.73
N ARG A 137 -4.47 -12.68 -1.28
CA ARG A 137 -4.77 -13.44 -0.05
C ARG A 137 -3.55 -13.53 0.83
N GLU A 138 -3.75 -13.58 2.14
CA GLU A 138 -2.68 -13.85 3.09
C GLU A 138 -2.00 -15.20 2.79
N GLY A 139 -0.68 -15.23 2.89
CA GLY A 139 0.17 -16.38 2.53
C GLY A 139 0.44 -16.52 1.01
N GLN A 140 -0.17 -15.70 0.16
CA GLN A 140 0.07 -15.75 -1.28
C GLN A 140 1.48 -15.22 -1.62
N LYS A 141 2.20 -15.98 -2.45
CA LYS A 141 3.50 -15.53 -3.01
C LYS A 141 3.27 -14.55 -4.15
N ILE A 142 4.09 -13.50 -4.19
CA ILE A 142 3.97 -12.39 -5.12
C ILE A 142 5.37 -11.96 -5.60
N GLN A 143 5.46 -11.41 -6.81
CA GLN A 143 6.69 -10.76 -7.29
C GLN A 143 6.48 -9.27 -7.29
N VAL A 144 7.34 -8.56 -6.57
CA VAL A 144 7.26 -7.11 -6.43
C VAL A 144 8.65 -6.50 -6.50
N ARG A 145 8.69 -5.22 -6.77
CA ARG A 145 9.88 -4.38 -6.78
C ARG A 145 9.80 -3.39 -5.63
N VAL A 146 10.91 -3.18 -4.93
CA VAL A 146 10.96 -2.22 -3.81
C VAL A 146 11.10 -0.81 -4.40
N LEU A 147 10.24 0.12 -3.99
CA LEU A 147 10.36 1.51 -4.43
C LEU A 147 11.52 2.22 -3.72
N ARG A 148 11.97 3.34 -4.29
CA ARG A 148 13.14 4.10 -3.80
C ARG A 148 12.99 4.57 -2.35
N ASP A 149 11.76 4.73 -1.86
CA ASP A 149 11.46 5.13 -0.48
C ASP A 149 11.71 4.02 0.56
N ASN A 150 11.95 2.79 0.11
CA ASN A 150 12.11 1.60 0.93
C ASN A 150 10.93 1.33 1.90
N ALA A 151 9.77 1.91 1.62
CA ALA A 151 8.55 1.80 2.42
C ALA A 151 7.43 1.11 1.63
N GLN A 152 7.47 1.25 0.30
CA GLN A 152 6.47 0.71 -0.61
C GLN A 152 7.07 -0.27 -1.61
N VAL A 153 6.20 -1.09 -2.17
CA VAL A 153 6.51 -2.02 -3.25
C VAL A 153 5.51 -1.86 -4.38
N THR A 154 5.91 -2.26 -5.57
CA THR A 154 5.08 -2.21 -6.79
C THR A 154 5.12 -3.53 -7.55
N GLU A 155 4.02 -3.89 -8.20
CA GLU A 155 3.95 -4.98 -9.19
C GLU A 155 4.25 -4.50 -10.61
N LEU A 156 4.41 -3.18 -10.80
CA LEU A 156 4.64 -2.57 -12.09
C LEU A 156 6.13 -2.61 -12.46
N THR A 157 6.40 -2.77 -13.75
CA THR A 157 7.74 -2.53 -14.29
C THR A 157 8.09 -1.05 -14.18
N LEU A 158 9.38 -0.69 -14.33
CA LEU A 158 9.77 0.72 -14.33
C LEU A 158 9.09 1.48 -15.49
N GLU A 159 9.06 0.86 -16.67
CA GLU A 159 8.43 1.44 -17.87
C GLU A 159 6.93 1.67 -17.66
N ASP A 160 6.23 0.68 -17.11
CA ASP A 160 4.79 0.82 -16.82
C ASP A 160 4.52 1.91 -15.78
N GLU A 161 5.33 1.99 -14.73
CA GLU A 161 5.18 3.03 -13.70
C GLU A 161 5.39 4.42 -14.31
N GLU A 162 6.42 4.62 -15.13
CA GLU A 162 6.72 5.89 -15.79
C GLU A 162 5.63 6.32 -16.79
N VAL A 163 5.04 5.38 -17.52
CA VAL A 163 3.94 5.66 -18.46
C VAL A 163 2.66 6.03 -17.71
N ARG A 164 2.42 5.42 -16.56
CA ARG A 164 1.14 5.47 -15.83
C ARG A 164 1.14 6.40 -14.61
N VAL A 165 2.18 7.21 -14.43
CA VAL A 165 2.29 8.14 -13.28
C VAL A 165 0.99 8.92 -13.00
N PRO A 166 0.31 9.55 -13.99
CA PRO A 166 -0.90 10.33 -13.72
C PRO A 166 -2.06 9.48 -13.20
N GLU A 167 -2.17 8.26 -13.71
CA GLU A 167 -3.19 7.31 -13.30
C GLU A 167 -2.91 6.83 -11.86
N ILE A 168 -1.66 6.47 -11.57
CA ILE A 168 -1.23 6.02 -10.24
C ILE A 168 -1.48 7.12 -9.21
N GLU A 169 -1.06 8.37 -9.50
CA GLU A 169 -1.29 9.53 -8.64
C GLU A 169 -2.78 9.81 -8.42
N GLY A 170 -3.60 9.71 -9.48
CA GLY A 170 -5.05 9.87 -9.38
C GLY A 170 -5.67 8.84 -8.44
N ILE A 171 -5.34 7.55 -8.63
CA ILE A 171 -5.85 6.46 -7.79
C ILE A 171 -5.38 6.64 -6.33
N MET A 172 -4.12 7.00 -6.10
CA MET A 172 -3.62 7.22 -4.73
C MET A 172 -4.34 8.38 -4.05
N GLY A 173 -4.56 9.49 -4.75
CA GLY A 173 -5.30 10.63 -4.21
C GLY A 173 -6.75 10.28 -3.85
N GLU A 174 -7.42 9.45 -4.66
CA GLU A 174 -8.76 8.96 -4.33
C GLU A 174 -8.76 8.07 -3.08
N PHE A 175 -7.82 7.14 -2.95
CA PHE A 175 -7.70 6.30 -1.76
C PHE A 175 -7.31 7.09 -0.51
N GLU A 176 -6.49 8.13 -0.65
CA GLU A 176 -6.14 9.03 0.44
C GLU A 176 -7.36 9.82 0.92
N ALA A 177 -8.18 10.35 0.01
CA ALA A 177 -9.44 11.01 0.38
C ALA A 177 -10.41 10.06 1.10
N ILE A 178 -10.54 8.81 0.61
CA ILE A 178 -11.34 7.77 1.27
C ILE A 178 -10.79 7.46 2.66
N ARG A 179 -9.46 7.42 2.82
CA ARG A 179 -8.79 7.17 4.09
C ARG A 179 -9.07 8.27 5.09
N GLU A 180 -8.94 9.53 4.69
CA GLU A 180 -9.21 10.66 5.56
C GLU A 180 -10.68 10.68 6.02
N GLU A 181 -11.61 10.36 5.12
CA GLU A 181 -13.04 10.27 5.47
C GLU A 181 -13.33 9.11 6.43
N ASP A 182 -12.74 7.94 6.19
CA ASP A 182 -12.83 6.78 7.08
C ASP A 182 -12.24 7.08 8.45
N GLU A 183 -11.04 7.68 8.52
CA GLU A 183 -10.35 8.02 9.75
C GLU A 183 -11.14 9.06 10.57
N LYS A 184 -11.74 10.05 9.90
CA LYS A 184 -12.63 11.02 10.53
C LYS A 184 -13.84 10.33 11.18
N LYS A 185 -14.57 9.51 10.42
CA LYS A 185 -15.74 8.77 10.94
C LYS A 185 -15.35 7.79 12.04
N HIS A 186 -14.19 7.17 11.92
CA HIS A 186 -13.65 6.26 12.91
C HIS A 186 -13.34 6.96 14.24
N GLU A 187 -12.68 8.12 14.21
CA GLU A 187 -12.42 8.90 15.43
C GLU A 187 -13.71 9.48 16.04
N GLU A 188 -14.70 9.85 15.23
CA GLU A 188 -16.05 10.23 15.72
C GLU A 188 -16.68 9.08 16.53
N LEU A 189 -16.66 7.84 16.02
CA LEU A 189 -17.17 6.66 16.75
C LEU A 189 -16.36 6.36 18.01
N LYS A 190 -15.04 6.51 17.96
CA LYS A 190 -14.16 6.27 19.09
C LYS A 190 -14.37 7.28 20.22
N SER A 191 -14.66 8.54 19.87
CA SER A 191 -14.95 9.61 20.84
C SER A 191 -16.29 9.43 21.56
N THR A 192 -17.29 8.85 20.89
CA THR A 192 -18.63 8.66 21.45
C THR A 192 -18.71 7.42 22.35
N GLY A 193 -18.06 6.32 21.97
CA GLY A 193 -18.07 5.07 22.75
C GLY A 193 -19.43 4.34 22.80
N THR A 194 -20.44 4.89 22.13
CA THR A 194 -21.78 4.34 21.97
C THR A 194 -22.02 3.90 20.52
N TRP A 195 -23.22 3.41 20.22
CA TRP A 195 -23.65 3.20 18.84
C TRP A 195 -23.75 4.55 18.11
N SER A 196 -23.55 4.51 16.78
CA SER A 196 -23.71 5.65 15.89
C SER A 196 -25.14 6.19 16.00
N LYS A 197 -25.31 7.51 15.91
CA LYS A 197 -26.64 8.12 15.87
C LYS A 197 -27.33 7.79 14.54
N ASP A 198 -26.59 7.94 13.46
CA ASP A 198 -27.09 7.70 12.12
C ASP A 198 -26.90 6.24 11.69
N TRP A 199 -27.78 5.81 10.81
CA TRP A 199 -27.68 4.55 10.10
C TRP A 199 -26.70 4.69 8.94
N HIS A 200 -25.80 3.73 8.82
CA HIS A 200 -24.85 3.63 7.73
C HIS A 200 -25.28 2.54 6.74
N GLU A 201 -25.04 2.79 5.46
CA GLU A 201 -25.17 1.76 4.44
C GLU A 201 -23.93 0.85 4.46
N GLY A 202 -24.15 -0.46 4.40
CA GLY A 202 -23.10 -1.46 4.31
C GLY A 202 -23.40 -2.48 3.21
N LYS A 203 -22.34 -2.93 2.52
CA LYS A 203 -22.45 -3.98 1.50
C LYS A 203 -21.94 -5.29 2.06
N VAL A 204 -22.78 -6.33 2.07
CA VAL A 204 -22.43 -7.64 2.62
C VAL A 204 -21.26 -8.25 1.84
N SER A 205 -20.19 -8.59 2.53
CA SER A 205 -18.99 -9.22 1.96
C SER A 205 -19.05 -10.75 2.07
N ALA A 206 -19.48 -11.25 3.23
CA ALA A 206 -19.56 -12.66 3.52
C ALA A 206 -20.58 -12.93 4.62
N VAL A 207 -21.32 -14.02 4.47
CA VAL A 207 -22.23 -14.53 5.50
C VAL A 207 -21.59 -15.77 6.11
N LYS A 208 -21.39 -15.73 7.43
CA LYS A 208 -20.82 -16.82 8.24
C LYS A 208 -21.79 -17.19 9.34
N ASN A 209 -21.59 -18.35 9.95
CA ASN A 209 -22.53 -18.84 10.97
C ASN A 209 -22.52 -17.99 12.24
N PHE A 210 -21.41 -17.30 12.52
CA PHE A 210 -21.28 -16.43 13.69
C PHE A 210 -21.61 -14.95 13.39
N GLY A 211 -21.97 -14.62 12.15
CA GLY A 211 -22.34 -13.27 11.79
C GLY A 211 -22.17 -12.94 10.31
N VAL A 212 -22.49 -11.69 9.98
CA VAL A 212 -22.40 -11.14 8.63
C VAL A 212 -21.27 -10.11 8.61
N PHE A 213 -20.37 -10.23 7.64
CA PHE A 213 -19.36 -9.22 7.37
C PHE A 213 -19.88 -8.23 6.34
N CYS A 214 -19.67 -6.94 6.59
CA CYS A 214 -20.17 -5.86 5.74
C CYS A 214 -19.07 -4.83 5.50
N TRP A 215 -18.96 -4.33 4.27
CA TRP A 215 -18.16 -3.18 3.90
C TRP A 215 -18.94 -1.90 4.19
N VAL A 216 -18.37 -1.01 4.99
CA VAL A 216 -18.90 0.33 5.28
C VAL A 216 -17.89 1.37 4.82
N TRP A 217 -18.41 2.57 4.53
CA TRP A 217 -17.61 3.73 4.10
C TRP A 217 -16.66 3.42 2.93
N ASN A 218 -17.09 2.52 2.04
CA ASN A 218 -16.38 2.11 0.83
C ASN A 218 -14.97 1.53 1.02
N CYS A 219 -14.58 1.16 2.23
CA CYS A 219 -13.23 0.62 2.45
C CYS A 219 -13.06 -0.24 3.70
N ARG A 220 -13.95 -0.17 4.69
CA ARG A 220 -13.78 -0.85 5.99
C ARG A 220 -14.72 -2.04 6.15
N GLU A 221 -14.18 -3.20 6.51
CA GLU A 221 -15.00 -4.37 6.85
C GLU A 221 -15.32 -4.38 8.34
N VAL A 222 -16.61 -4.55 8.65
CA VAL A 222 -17.14 -4.69 10.01
C VAL A 222 -17.89 -6.00 10.16
N LEU A 223 -17.85 -6.57 11.36
CA LEU A 223 -18.62 -7.75 11.72
C LEU A 223 -19.93 -7.33 12.40
N VAL A 224 -21.03 -7.84 11.87
CA VAL A 224 -22.35 -7.86 12.52
C VAL A 224 -22.52 -9.25 13.13
N ARG A 225 -22.56 -9.32 14.46
CA ARG A 225 -22.74 -10.59 15.18
C ARG A 225 -24.20 -11.04 15.15
N ASN A 226 -24.44 -12.33 15.38
CA ASN A 226 -25.78 -12.92 15.36
C ASN A 226 -26.79 -12.24 16.30
N ASP A 227 -26.35 -11.78 17.47
CA ASP A 227 -27.16 -11.04 18.45
C ASP A 227 -27.53 -9.62 18.00
N SER A 228 -26.91 -9.14 16.93
CA SER A 228 -27.13 -7.83 16.32
C SER A 228 -27.75 -7.91 14.91
N ILE A 229 -28.22 -9.09 14.49
CA ILE A 229 -28.93 -9.29 13.23
C ILE A 229 -30.44 -9.24 13.47
N LEU A 230 -31.19 -8.66 12.52
CA LEU A 230 -32.65 -8.62 12.59
C LEU A 230 -33.22 -10.05 12.67
N PRO A 231 -34.16 -10.35 13.58
CA PRO A 231 -34.75 -11.68 13.69
C PRO A 231 -35.38 -12.20 12.39
N SER A 232 -35.88 -11.31 11.53
CA SER A 232 -36.43 -11.66 10.21
C SER A 232 -35.37 -12.15 9.21
N LEU A 233 -34.09 -11.94 9.50
CA LEU A 233 -32.95 -12.34 8.68
C LEU A 233 -32.14 -13.47 9.34
N MET A 234 -32.71 -14.10 10.37
CA MET A 234 -32.13 -15.25 11.06
C MET A 234 -32.93 -16.50 10.69
N ALA A 235 -32.23 -17.60 10.49
CA ALA A 235 -32.81 -18.91 10.23
C ALA A 235 -32.20 -19.96 11.16
N TRP A 236 -32.97 -21.02 11.42
CA TRP A 236 -32.46 -22.19 12.14
C TRP A 236 -31.50 -22.97 11.24
N ASP A 237 -30.27 -23.20 11.71
CA ASP A 237 -29.28 -24.03 11.04
C ASP A 237 -29.40 -25.48 11.60
N PRO A 238 -29.98 -26.43 10.84
CA PRO A 238 -30.18 -27.80 11.31
C PRO A 238 -28.86 -28.54 11.53
N ASP A 239 -27.79 -28.19 10.82
CA ASP A 239 -26.50 -28.88 10.92
C ASP A 239 -25.82 -28.57 12.26
N ARG A 240 -26.09 -27.39 12.82
CA ARG A 240 -25.47 -26.92 14.07
C ARG A 240 -26.41 -26.84 15.25
N GLN A 241 -27.71 -27.00 15.02
CA GLN A 241 -28.75 -26.86 16.02
C GLN A 241 -28.71 -25.48 16.71
N GLU A 242 -28.43 -24.43 15.95
CA GLU A 242 -28.36 -23.05 16.43
C GLU A 242 -29.05 -22.07 15.46
N GLN A 243 -29.42 -20.88 15.93
CA GLN A 243 -29.85 -19.79 15.05
C GLN A 243 -28.63 -19.10 14.43
N GLY A 244 -28.67 -18.91 13.12
CA GLY A 244 -27.64 -18.19 12.38
C GLY A 244 -28.25 -17.27 11.32
N PRO A 245 -27.41 -16.50 10.61
CA PRO A 245 -27.88 -15.63 9.54
C PRO A 245 -28.52 -16.46 8.42
N ASP A 246 -29.69 -16.04 7.95
CA ASP A 246 -30.35 -16.66 6.81
C ASP A 246 -29.57 -16.34 5.52
N ARG A 247 -28.89 -17.37 4.98
CA ARG A 247 -28.08 -17.27 3.77
C ARG A 247 -28.88 -17.10 2.48
N TYR A 248 -30.21 -17.26 2.53
CA TYR A 248 -31.10 -16.98 1.41
C TYR A 248 -31.61 -15.54 1.45
N ALA A 249 -31.85 -15.01 2.66
CA ALA A 249 -32.30 -13.62 2.83
C ALA A 249 -31.14 -12.61 2.77
N ILE A 250 -29.97 -12.97 3.29
CA ILE A 250 -28.75 -12.16 3.24
C ILE A 250 -27.72 -12.87 2.37
N VAL A 251 -27.33 -12.25 1.26
CA VAL A 251 -26.33 -12.78 0.32
C VAL A 251 -25.17 -11.80 0.15
N ALA A 252 -24.00 -12.32 -0.23
CA ALA A 252 -22.86 -11.48 -0.59
C ALA A 252 -23.25 -10.50 -1.72
N GLY A 253 -22.87 -9.24 -1.55
CA GLY A 253 -23.24 -8.14 -2.44
C GLY A 253 -24.54 -7.41 -2.08
N ALA A 254 -25.36 -7.95 -1.18
CA ALA A 254 -26.57 -7.28 -0.72
C ALA A 254 -26.25 -6.00 0.08
N THR A 255 -27.12 -5.00 -0.03
CA THR A 255 -27.04 -3.77 0.76
C THR A 255 -27.85 -3.92 2.04
N VAL A 256 -27.26 -3.55 3.18
CA VAL A 256 -27.87 -3.58 4.51
C VAL A 256 -27.67 -2.24 5.22
N ARG A 257 -28.54 -1.92 6.17
CA ARG A 257 -28.38 -0.72 7.03
C ARG A 257 -27.87 -1.14 8.39
N LEU A 258 -26.86 -0.43 8.89
CA LEU A 258 -26.13 -0.76 10.10
C LEU A 258 -25.94 0.46 11.00
N LYS A 259 -26.13 0.28 12.31
CA LYS A 259 -25.54 1.16 13.34
C LYS A 259 -24.12 0.66 13.62
N LEU A 260 -23.18 1.57 13.85
CA LEU A 260 -21.77 1.24 14.05
C LEU A 260 -21.33 1.57 15.48
N LYS A 261 -20.42 0.77 16.04
CA LYS A 261 -19.83 1.04 17.35
C LYS A 261 -18.36 0.69 17.37
N TRP A 262 -17.56 1.57 17.97
CA TRP A 262 -16.17 1.28 18.28
C TRP A 262 -16.06 0.43 19.56
N LEU A 263 -15.28 -0.64 19.50
CA LEU A 263 -14.89 -1.42 20.66
C LEU A 263 -13.39 -1.25 20.90
N PRO A 264 -12.98 -0.79 22.11
CA PRO A 264 -11.57 -0.71 22.44
C PRO A 264 -10.93 -2.10 22.51
N ALA A 265 -9.61 -2.15 22.33
CA ALA A 265 -8.84 -3.38 22.48
C ALA A 265 -9.00 -3.93 23.90
N ASN A 266 -9.00 -5.25 24.02
CA ASN A 266 -8.92 -5.96 25.28
C ASN A 266 -7.91 -7.11 25.18
N ALA A 267 -7.72 -7.85 26.27
CA ALA A 267 -6.71 -8.93 26.33
C ALA A 267 -6.90 -10.04 25.28
N LYS A 268 -8.10 -10.17 24.68
CA LYS A 268 -8.43 -11.22 23.71
C LYS A 268 -8.62 -10.70 22.29
N TYR A 269 -8.91 -9.41 22.11
CA TYR A 269 -9.32 -8.86 20.83
C TYR A 269 -8.72 -7.47 20.63
N GLU A 270 -8.24 -7.24 19.42
CA GLU A 270 -7.85 -5.92 18.97
C GLU A 270 -9.06 -4.98 18.89
N ALA A 271 -8.77 -3.68 18.95
CA ALA A 271 -9.79 -2.66 18.83
C ALA A 271 -10.40 -2.71 17.43
N LYS A 272 -11.74 -2.58 17.35
CA LYS A 272 -12.44 -2.75 16.07
C LYS A 272 -13.78 -2.03 16.05
N VAL A 273 -14.22 -1.70 14.84
CA VAL A 273 -15.60 -1.28 14.58
C VAL A 273 -16.47 -2.53 14.38
N ILE A 274 -17.63 -2.55 15.04
CA ILE A 274 -18.67 -3.56 14.85
C ILE A 274 -19.94 -2.92 14.31
N GLY A 275 -20.78 -3.72 13.65
CA GLY A 275 -22.07 -3.28 13.15
C GLY A 275 -23.24 -3.95 13.85
N SER A 276 -24.40 -3.31 13.81
CA SER A 276 -25.69 -3.88 14.21
C SER A 276 -26.78 -3.52 13.20
N MET A 277 -27.58 -4.50 12.80
CA MET A 277 -28.79 -4.32 11.98
C MET A 277 -30.03 -4.03 12.81
N VAL A 278 -29.95 -4.20 14.14
CA VAL A 278 -31.03 -3.85 15.06
C VAL A 278 -30.76 -2.47 15.65
N ASP A 279 -31.84 -1.75 15.94
CA ASP A 279 -31.69 -0.52 16.67
C ASP A 279 -31.33 -0.83 18.13
N HIS A 280 -30.28 -0.19 18.61
CA HIS A 280 -29.89 -0.23 20.02
C HIS A 280 -30.24 1.07 20.74
N ASP A 281 -31.08 1.92 20.13
CA ASP A 281 -31.72 3.07 20.76
C ASP A 281 -32.71 2.57 21.84
N SER A 282 -32.19 2.04 22.95
CA SER A 282 -32.89 1.82 24.23
C SER A 282 -31.95 1.26 25.30
N GLY A 283 -31.16 2.17 25.88
CA GLY A 283 -30.90 2.21 27.31
C GLY A 283 -31.53 3.47 27.86
#